data_AF-D3IFD6-F1
#
_entry.id   AF-D3IFD6-F1
#
_cell.length_a   1.000
_cell.length_b   1.000
_cell.length_c   1.000
_cell.angle_alpha   90.00
_cell.angle_beta   90.00
_cell.angle_gamma   90.00
#
_symmetry.space_group_name_H-M   'P 1'
#
loop_
_entity.id
_entity.type
_entity.pdbx_description
1 polymer ?
#
loop_
_entity_poly.entity_id
_entity_poly.type
_entity_poly.pdbx_seq_one_letter_code
_entity_poly.pdbx_strand_id
1 'polypeptide(L)'
;MKTIALWIIGCLALTAIGCTERTDKRAELPLNRIDTAKLKPELKAVVRAYIKAHRQYKTFLMVQGKVQEEEEWLDYKTPYYFCIGPALEQLFDGGEFTLGTSYPTSYFLLNGRTILVKTLQEEFVVPDKAVIDTYNRLAEPLDTFEKGTTLSYTSPATNYITKSWVIRIGREIPTKVVSTRADTFLGRKRVEWTPPLTCVKRTKCKPTRANK
;
A
#
# COMPACT_ATOMS: atom_id res chain seq x y z
N MET A 1 -66.08 -16.68 -10.78
CA MET A 1 -65.25 -15.58 -11.33
C MET A 1 -65.37 -14.38 -10.40
N LYS A 2 -64.23 -13.72 -10.10
CA LYS A 2 -64.03 -12.49 -9.29
C LYS A 2 -64.10 -12.72 -7.76
N THR A 3 -63.14 -12.35 -6.92
CA THR A 3 -61.79 -11.75 -7.03
C THR A 3 -61.21 -11.86 -5.61
N ILE A 4 -60.00 -12.41 -5.47
CA ILE A 4 -59.29 -12.57 -4.20
C ILE A 4 -58.57 -11.25 -3.88
N ALA A 5 -59.01 -10.57 -2.83
CA ALA A 5 -58.30 -9.51 -2.10
C ALA A 5 -58.78 -9.67 -0.63
N LEU A 6 -57.97 -9.69 0.41
CA LEU A 6 -56.64 -9.14 0.60
C LEU A 6 -55.70 -10.21 1.17
N TRP A 7 -54.52 -10.23 0.58
CA TRP A 7 -53.31 -10.86 1.05
C TRP A 7 -52.64 -10.00 2.15
N ILE A 8 -51.99 -10.70 3.09
CA ILE A 8 -50.83 -10.25 3.87
C ILE A 8 -51.07 -9.07 4.84
N ILE A 9 -51.64 -9.37 6.01
CA ILE A 9 -51.22 -8.75 7.27
C ILE A 9 -50.28 -9.75 7.93
N GLY A 10 -49.07 -9.84 7.41
CA GLY A 10 -48.03 -10.73 7.88
C GLY A 10 -46.68 -10.16 7.47
N CYS A 11 -45.78 -10.02 8.45
CA CYS A 11 -44.36 -9.71 8.26
C CYS A 11 -43.99 -8.27 7.85
N LEU A 12 -44.43 -7.26 8.60
CA LEU A 12 -43.80 -5.93 8.59
C LEU A 12 -43.27 -5.49 9.97
N ALA A 13 -42.87 -6.45 10.79
CA ALA A 13 -42.20 -6.23 12.07
C ALA A 13 -40.76 -6.82 12.13
N LEU A 14 -40.18 -7.24 11.00
CA LEU A 14 -38.89 -7.94 10.98
C LEU A 14 -37.98 -7.52 9.80
N THR A 15 -37.80 -6.23 9.56
CA THR A 15 -36.70 -5.71 8.72
C THR A 15 -36.17 -4.36 9.21
N ALA A 16 -36.09 -4.18 10.53
CA ALA A 16 -35.34 -3.08 11.14
C ALA A 16 -34.08 -3.55 11.88
N ILE A 17 -33.57 -4.74 11.57
CA ILE A 17 -32.12 -5.01 11.66
C ILE A 17 -31.50 -4.35 10.43
N GLY A 18 -31.63 -3.03 10.35
CA GLY A 18 -30.68 -2.25 9.58
C GLY A 18 -29.35 -2.59 10.21
N CYS A 19 -28.43 -3.13 9.40
CA CYS A 19 -27.01 -3.07 9.69
C CYS A 19 -26.72 -1.63 10.09
N THR A 20 -26.74 -1.35 11.40
CA THR A 20 -25.98 -0.26 11.97
C THR A 20 -24.54 -0.71 11.80
N GLU A 21 -24.05 -0.62 10.56
CA GLU A 21 -22.65 -0.43 10.29
C GLU A 21 -22.33 0.80 11.12
N ARG A 22 -21.74 0.52 12.29
CA ARG A 22 -21.42 1.50 13.31
C ARG A 22 -20.67 2.57 12.56
N THR A 23 -21.32 3.68 12.24
CA THR A 23 -20.64 4.90 11.84
C THR A 23 -20.00 5.39 13.13
N ASP A 24 -18.98 4.65 13.58
CA ASP A 24 -17.94 5.17 14.43
C ASP A 24 -17.55 6.45 13.72
N LYS A 25 -17.81 7.59 14.38
CA LYS A 25 -17.26 8.88 14.01
C LYS A 25 -15.84 8.60 13.60
N ARG A 26 -15.56 8.61 12.30
CA ARG A 26 -14.39 7.95 11.70
C ARG A 26 -13.19 8.57 12.39
N ALA A 27 -12.68 7.91 13.43
CA ALA A 27 -11.69 8.50 14.31
C ALA A 27 -10.56 8.90 13.38
N GLU A 28 -10.26 10.20 13.34
CA GLU A 28 -9.23 10.68 12.43
C GLU A 28 -7.99 9.85 12.71
N LEU A 29 -7.44 9.27 11.64
CA LEU A 29 -6.24 8.47 11.79
C LEU A 29 -5.15 9.41 12.30
N PRO A 30 -4.20 8.94 13.12
CA PRO A 30 -3.06 9.73 13.57
C PRO A 30 -2.04 9.90 12.41
N LEU A 31 -2.53 10.21 11.22
CA LEU A 31 -1.82 10.35 9.95
C LEU A 31 -2.28 11.65 9.29
N ASN A 32 -1.44 12.21 8.44
CA ASN A 32 -1.74 13.42 7.68
C ASN A 32 -2.83 13.14 6.64
N ARG A 33 -4.02 13.70 6.84
CA ARG A 33 -5.11 13.57 5.88
C ARG A 33 -4.91 14.50 4.69
N ILE A 34 -4.75 13.93 3.51
CA ILE A 34 -4.77 14.66 2.24
C ILE A 34 -6.23 14.92 1.86
N ASP A 35 -6.54 16.17 1.55
CA ASP A 35 -7.86 16.56 1.06
C ASP A 35 -8.12 16.00 -0.34
N THR A 36 -8.99 14.98 -0.43
CA THR A 36 -9.39 14.34 -1.69
C THR A 36 -9.93 15.33 -2.73
N ALA A 37 -10.52 16.47 -2.30
CA ALA A 37 -11.01 17.50 -3.22
C ALA A 37 -9.85 18.12 -4.01
N LYS A 38 -8.69 18.33 -3.36
CA LYS A 38 -7.48 18.91 -3.94
C LYS A 38 -6.67 17.94 -4.81
N LEU A 39 -6.99 16.65 -4.80
CA LEU A 39 -6.33 15.69 -5.68
C LEU A 39 -6.65 15.97 -7.15
N LYS A 40 -5.66 15.71 -8.01
CA LYS A 40 -5.83 15.75 -9.47
C LYS A 40 -6.99 14.84 -9.92
N PRO A 41 -7.88 15.29 -10.82
CA PRO A 41 -8.95 14.46 -11.36
C PRO A 41 -8.45 13.15 -11.98
N GLU A 42 -7.32 13.20 -12.68
CA GLU A 42 -6.70 12.06 -13.35
C GLU A 42 -6.19 11.03 -12.33
N LEU A 43 -5.58 11.48 -11.22
CA LEU A 43 -5.20 10.60 -10.13
C LEU A 43 -6.43 9.93 -9.51
N LYS A 44 -7.50 10.69 -9.24
CA LYS A 44 -8.77 10.12 -8.75
C LYS A 44 -9.32 9.07 -9.70
N ALA A 45 -9.26 9.30 -11.01
CA ALA A 45 -9.72 8.35 -12.02
C ALA A 45 -8.89 7.05 -11.99
N VAL A 46 -7.57 7.15 -11.92
CA VAL A 46 -6.67 5.97 -11.81
C VAL A 46 -6.94 5.17 -10.54
N VAL A 47 -7.04 5.83 -9.38
CA VAL A 47 -7.31 5.15 -8.11
C VAL A 47 -8.69 4.49 -8.13
N ARG A 48 -9.72 5.14 -8.69
CA ARG A 48 -11.04 4.52 -8.88
C ARG A 48 -10.99 3.28 -9.77
N ALA A 49 -10.19 3.33 -10.85
CA ALA A 49 -10.01 2.18 -11.73
C ALA A 49 -9.34 1.01 -11.00
N TYR A 50 -8.30 1.30 -10.20
CA TYR A 50 -7.64 0.27 -9.37
C TYR A 50 -8.61 -0.34 -8.35
N ILE A 51 -9.36 0.49 -7.61
CA ILE A 51 -10.39 0.02 -6.66
C ILE A 51 -11.43 -0.86 -7.35
N LYS A 52 -11.85 -0.48 -8.57
CA LYS A 52 -12.83 -1.24 -9.35
C LYS A 52 -12.29 -2.61 -9.77
N ALA A 53 -11.01 -2.72 -10.11
CA ALA A 53 -10.34 -3.95 -10.49
C ALA A 53 -10.03 -4.86 -9.28
N HIS A 54 -9.86 -4.27 -8.10
CA HIS A 54 -9.43 -4.97 -6.88
C HIS A 54 -10.41 -4.73 -5.71
N ARG A 55 -11.67 -5.13 -5.91
CA ARG A 55 -12.78 -4.82 -4.99
C ARG A 55 -12.68 -5.51 -3.64
N GLN A 56 -11.92 -6.59 -3.54
CA GLN A 56 -11.77 -7.38 -2.33
C GLN A 56 -11.03 -6.61 -1.21
N TYR A 57 -10.16 -5.66 -1.57
CA TYR A 57 -9.37 -4.91 -0.59
C TYR A 57 -10.11 -3.67 -0.08
N LYS A 58 -9.94 -3.38 1.20
CA LYS A 58 -10.49 -2.21 1.90
C LYS A 58 -9.48 -1.06 1.99
N THR A 59 -8.20 -1.40 2.12
CA THR A 59 -7.08 -0.48 2.27
C THR A 59 -6.06 -0.69 1.16
N PHE A 60 -5.64 0.42 0.56
CA PHE A 60 -4.62 0.48 -0.46
C PHE A 60 -3.41 1.26 0.03
N LEU A 61 -2.26 0.96 -0.55
CA LEU A 61 -1.02 1.66 -0.30
C LEU A 61 -0.49 2.22 -1.63
N MET A 62 -0.13 3.49 -1.62
CA MET A 62 0.60 4.17 -2.68
C MET A 62 2.02 4.45 -2.18
N VAL A 63 3.02 3.82 -2.79
CA VAL A 63 4.44 4.04 -2.47
C VAL A 63 5.12 4.77 -3.62
N GLN A 64 5.75 5.89 -3.31
CA GLN A 64 6.65 6.57 -4.25
C GLN A 64 7.89 5.71 -4.51
N GLY A 65 8.15 5.40 -5.77
CA GLY A 65 9.36 4.70 -6.19
C GLY A 65 10.52 5.66 -6.44
N LYS A 66 11.75 5.21 -6.16
CA LYS A 66 12.97 5.80 -6.70
C LYS A 66 13.11 5.31 -8.14
N VAL A 67 12.97 6.18 -9.13
CA VAL A 67 13.34 5.84 -10.50
C VAL A 67 14.80 6.24 -10.68
N GLN A 68 15.64 5.27 -11.08
CA GLN A 68 17.01 5.53 -11.50
C GLN A 68 17.00 6.17 -12.89
N GLU A 69 16.53 7.40 -12.98
CA GLU A 69 16.93 8.28 -14.09
C GLU A 69 18.26 8.94 -13.70
N GLU A 70 19.17 8.98 -14.66
CA GLU A 70 20.53 9.51 -14.55
C GLU A 70 20.50 10.96 -14.06
N GLU A 71 21.61 11.37 -13.44
CA GLU A 71 21.89 12.67 -12.82
C GLU A 71 21.40 13.88 -13.64
N GLU A 72 20.12 14.20 -13.59
CA GLU A 72 19.62 15.49 -14.02
C GLU A 72 18.76 16.06 -12.89
N TRP A 73 19.26 17.17 -12.37
CA TRP A 73 18.64 18.09 -11.43
C TRP A 73 17.12 17.98 -11.38
N LEU A 74 16.55 17.88 -10.17
CA LEU A 74 15.11 17.85 -9.88
C LEU A 74 14.38 19.05 -10.50
N ASP A 75 14.04 18.96 -11.78
CA ASP A 75 13.14 19.88 -12.48
C ASP A 75 11.70 19.58 -12.04
N TYR A 76 10.84 20.60 -11.92
CA TYR A 76 9.40 20.44 -11.67
C TYR A 76 8.69 19.68 -12.81
N LYS A 77 9.38 19.49 -13.93
CA LYS A 77 9.00 18.65 -15.06
C LYS A 77 9.36 17.17 -14.87
N THR A 78 10.16 16.79 -13.87
CA THR A 78 10.49 15.40 -13.63
C THR A 78 9.28 14.67 -13.00
N PRO A 79 8.76 13.60 -13.63
CA PRO A 79 7.62 12.88 -13.09
C PRO A 79 8.03 12.04 -11.87
N TYR A 80 7.14 11.96 -10.89
CA TYR A 80 7.19 10.96 -9.85
C TYR A 80 6.47 9.69 -10.30
N TYR A 81 6.99 8.55 -9.85
CA TYR A 81 6.35 7.26 -10.05
C TYR A 81 5.85 6.72 -8.72
N PHE A 82 4.61 6.29 -8.70
CA PHE A 82 3.97 5.66 -7.55
C PHE A 82 3.51 4.25 -7.93
N CYS A 83 3.78 3.29 -7.07
CA CYS A 83 3.10 2.00 -7.12
C CYS A 83 1.85 2.08 -6.26
N ILE A 84 0.68 1.75 -6.80
CA ILE A 84 -0.54 1.54 -6.01
C ILE A 84 -0.83 0.05 -5.91
N GLY A 85 -0.93 -0.46 -4.69
CA GLY A 85 -1.20 -1.85 -4.38
C GLY A 85 -2.12 -2.01 -3.17
N PRO A 86 -2.47 -3.25 -2.79
CA PRO A 86 -3.08 -3.52 -1.48
C PRO A 86 -2.11 -3.13 -0.35
N ALA A 87 -2.59 -2.57 0.76
CA ALA A 87 -1.76 -2.39 1.95
C ALA A 87 -1.64 -3.75 2.66
N LEU A 88 -0.48 -4.41 2.62
CA LEU A 88 -0.32 -5.77 3.15
C LEU A 88 0.19 -5.78 4.58
N GLU A 89 -0.31 -6.72 5.37
CA GLU A 89 0.32 -7.06 6.65
C GLU A 89 1.78 -7.48 6.43
N GLN A 90 2.64 -7.22 7.41
CA GLN A 90 4.09 -7.54 7.38
C GLN A 90 4.92 -6.85 6.29
N LEU A 91 4.33 -5.92 5.51
CA LEU A 91 5.04 -5.25 4.42
C LEU A 91 6.20 -4.36 4.91
N PHE A 92 6.14 -3.90 6.15
CA PHE A 92 7.08 -2.98 6.79
C PHE A 92 7.67 -3.51 8.12
N ASP A 93 7.47 -4.79 8.45
CA ASP A 93 7.92 -5.38 9.73
C ASP A 93 9.45 -5.54 9.83
N GLY A 94 10.20 -5.04 8.85
CA GLY A 94 11.64 -5.22 8.70
C GLY A 94 12.03 -6.61 8.19
N GLY A 95 13.26 -6.74 7.70
CA GLY A 95 13.80 -7.98 7.15
C GLY A 95 14.02 -7.95 5.64
N GLU A 96 14.54 -9.05 5.11
CA GLU A 96 15.07 -9.18 3.75
C GLU A 96 14.03 -8.93 2.63
N PHE A 97 12.74 -9.10 2.94
CA PHE A 97 11.67 -9.05 1.94
C PHE A 97 10.58 -8.02 2.23
N THR A 98 10.97 -6.90 2.84
CA THR A 98 10.06 -5.78 3.17
C THR A 98 10.31 -4.58 2.25
N LEU A 99 9.37 -3.63 2.20
CA LEU A 99 9.57 -2.35 1.47
C LEU A 99 10.46 -1.35 2.25
N GLY A 100 11.04 -1.78 3.37
CA GLY A 100 11.81 -0.95 4.30
C GLY A 100 11.09 -0.76 5.63
N THR A 101 11.66 0.10 6.48
CA THR A 101 11.20 0.37 7.85
C THR A 101 10.42 1.68 8.01
N SER A 102 10.25 2.46 6.94
CA SER A 102 9.45 3.68 6.96
C SER A 102 7.99 3.41 6.59
N TYR A 103 7.08 3.89 7.41
CA TYR A 103 5.63 3.66 7.28
C TYR A 103 4.94 4.87 6.61
N PRO A 104 3.79 4.69 5.93
CA PRO A 104 3.05 5.81 5.34
C PRO A 104 2.56 6.77 6.43
N THR A 105 2.89 8.05 6.29
CA THR A 105 2.46 9.08 7.25
C THR A 105 1.23 9.85 6.79
N SER A 106 0.79 9.64 5.55
CA SER A 106 -0.32 10.36 4.95
C SER A 106 -1.39 9.42 4.39
N TYR A 107 -2.63 9.89 4.26
CA TYR A 107 -3.70 9.12 3.65
C TYR A 107 -4.78 10.00 3.02
N PHE A 108 -5.56 9.43 2.11
CA PHE A 108 -6.83 10.02 1.67
C PHE A 108 -7.92 8.96 1.56
N LEU A 109 -9.15 9.43 1.42
CA LEU A 109 -10.34 8.60 1.31
C LEU A 109 -10.95 8.76 -0.08
N LEU A 110 -11.16 7.67 -0.79
CA LEU A 110 -11.81 7.68 -2.10
C LEU A 110 -12.70 6.44 -2.26
N ASN A 111 -13.94 6.64 -2.70
CA ASN A 111 -14.92 5.57 -2.90
C ASN A 111 -15.08 4.63 -1.68
N GLY A 112 -15.07 5.20 -0.46
CA GLY A 112 -15.19 4.44 0.79
C GLY A 112 -13.91 3.71 1.22
N ARG A 113 -12.85 3.72 0.40
CA ARG A 113 -11.58 3.05 0.67
C ARG A 113 -10.55 3.99 1.30
N THR A 114 -9.64 3.42 2.08
CA THR A 114 -8.48 4.14 2.63
C THR A 114 -7.30 3.95 1.68
N ILE A 115 -6.67 5.04 1.27
CA ILE A 115 -5.44 5.02 0.47
C ILE A 115 -4.35 5.63 1.33
N LEU A 116 -3.45 4.78 1.83
CA LEU A 116 -2.24 5.19 2.53
C LEU A 116 -1.22 5.67 1.51
N VAL A 117 -0.50 6.73 1.80
CA VAL A 117 0.49 7.34 0.91
C VAL A 117 1.81 7.40 1.64
N LYS A 118 2.81 6.72 1.08
CA LYS A 118 4.21 6.76 1.50
C LYS A 118 5.01 7.47 0.41
N THR A 119 5.67 8.56 0.78
CA THR A 119 6.63 9.25 -0.07
C THR A 119 8.06 8.82 0.26
N LEU A 120 9.04 9.44 -0.38
CA LEU A 120 10.45 9.28 -0.01
C LEU A 120 10.81 10.06 1.26
N GLN A 121 10.01 11.06 1.67
CA GLN A 121 10.31 11.90 2.83
C GLN A 121 10.28 11.13 4.15
N GLU A 122 9.47 10.08 4.23
CA GLU A 122 9.41 9.22 5.41
C GLU A 122 10.71 8.45 5.67
N GLU A 123 11.67 8.41 4.73
CA GLU A 123 13.01 7.85 4.98
C GLU A 123 13.86 8.74 5.91
N PHE A 124 13.52 10.01 6.08
CA PHE A 124 14.28 10.96 6.92
C PHE A 124 13.91 10.89 8.40
N VAL A 125 12.83 10.20 8.75
CA VAL A 125 12.26 10.23 10.09
C VAL A 125 12.03 8.82 10.60
N VAL A 126 12.22 8.63 11.90
CA VAL A 126 11.83 7.39 12.56
C VAL A 126 10.32 7.45 12.77
N PRO A 127 9.54 6.47 12.24
CA PRO A 127 8.10 6.47 12.43
C PRO A 127 7.76 6.29 13.92
N ASP A 128 6.78 7.06 14.40
CA ASP A 128 6.29 6.88 15.75
C ASP A 128 5.44 5.59 15.87
N LYS A 129 5.22 5.16 17.11
CA LYS A 129 4.43 3.95 17.38
C LYS A 129 2.99 4.06 16.85
N ALA A 130 2.41 5.25 16.84
CA ALA A 130 1.02 5.44 16.41
C ALA A 130 0.85 5.24 14.90
N VAL A 131 1.83 5.66 14.10
CA VAL A 131 1.90 5.43 12.65
C VAL A 131 2.01 3.93 12.37
N ILE A 132 2.92 3.23 13.06
CA ILE A 132 3.12 1.78 12.92
C ILE A 132 1.84 1.02 13.28
N ASP A 133 1.28 1.27 14.46
CA ASP A 133 0.05 0.63 14.93
C ASP A 133 -1.12 0.91 13.98
N THR A 134 -1.18 2.11 13.41
CA THR A 134 -2.24 2.48 12.45
C THR A 134 -2.12 1.70 11.16
N TYR A 135 -0.92 1.57 10.61
CA TYR A 135 -0.71 0.74 9.41
C TYR A 135 -1.11 -0.70 9.69
N ASN A 136 -0.58 -1.32 10.75
CA ASN A 136 -0.82 -2.72 11.07
C ASN A 136 -2.30 -3.02 11.31
N ARG A 137 -3.04 -2.10 11.93
CA ARG A 137 -4.50 -2.20 12.10
C ARG A 137 -5.28 -2.13 10.78
N LEU A 138 -4.78 -1.38 9.80
CA LEU A 138 -5.47 -1.13 8.52
C LEU A 138 -5.04 -2.08 7.40
N ALA A 139 -3.92 -2.78 7.58
CA ALA A 139 -3.36 -3.66 6.59
C ALA A 139 -4.31 -4.84 6.30
N GLU A 140 -4.33 -5.26 5.04
CA GLU A 140 -5.03 -6.43 4.58
C GLU A 140 -4.29 -7.70 5.05
N PRO A 141 -5.00 -8.66 5.65
CA PRO A 141 -4.43 -9.94 6.05
C PRO A 141 -3.79 -10.70 4.89
N LEU A 142 -2.65 -11.35 5.12
CA LEU A 142 -1.90 -12.08 4.07
C LEU A 142 -2.71 -13.22 3.43
N ASP A 143 -3.60 -13.87 4.18
CA ASP A 143 -4.47 -14.96 3.72
C ASP A 143 -5.54 -14.51 2.72
N THR A 144 -5.86 -13.21 2.69
CA THR A 144 -6.76 -12.61 1.68
C THR A 144 -6.17 -12.72 0.26
N PHE A 145 -4.85 -12.97 0.16
CA PHE A 145 -4.10 -12.97 -1.10
C PHE A 145 -3.84 -14.36 -1.67
N GLU A 146 -3.83 -15.40 -0.84
CA GLU A 146 -3.44 -16.78 -1.21
C GLU A 146 -4.64 -17.70 -1.45
N LYS A 147 -5.87 -17.21 -1.22
CA LYS A 147 -7.09 -17.99 -1.37
C LYS A 147 -7.34 -18.34 -2.86
N GLY A 148 -6.87 -19.51 -3.28
CA GLY A 148 -7.07 -20.07 -4.62
C GLY A 148 -5.85 -20.11 -5.54
N THR A 149 -4.64 -19.80 -5.04
CA THR A 149 -3.40 -19.91 -5.82
C THR A 149 -2.55 -21.10 -5.36
N THR A 150 -1.98 -21.88 -6.28
CA THR A 150 -1.01 -22.96 -6.02
C THR A 150 0.41 -22.45 -5.71
N LEU A 151 0.59 -21.13 -5.60
CA LEU A 151 1.89 -20.53 -5.34
C LEU A 151 2.27 -20.71 -3.88
N SER A 152 3.48 -21.26 -3.65
CA SER A 152 4.14 -21.30 -2.36
C SER A 152 4.26 -19.88 -1.79
N TYR A 153 4.19 -19.75 -0.46
CA TYR A 153 4.29 -18.50 0.30
C TYR A 153 5.20 -17.49 -0.39
N THR A 154 4.60 -16.45 -0.97
CA THR A 154 5.34 -15.39 -1.66
C THR A 154 5.46 -14.22 -0.70
N SER A 155 6.65 -13.63 -0.57
CA SER A 155 6.88 -12.58 0.43
C SER A 155 5.91 -11.40 0.25
N PRO A 156 5.53 -10.68 1.32
CA PRO A 156 4.62 -9.54 1.26
C PRO A 156 5.03 -8.49 0.21
N ALA A 157 6.32 -8.14 0.14
CA ALA A 157 6.80 -7.19 -0.88
C ALA A 157 6.60 -7.71 -2.31
N THR A 158 6.83 -8.99 -2.57
CA THR A 158 6.60 -9.59 -3.89
C THR A 158 5.11 -9.57 -4.25
N ASN A 159 4.26 -9.92 -3.29
CA ASN A 159 2.81 -9.86 -3.43
C ASN A 159 2.32 -8.44 -3.71
N TYR A 160 2.89 -7.45 -3.02
CA TYR A 160 2.58 -6.04 -3.25
C TYR A 160 2.95 -5.63 -4.68
N ILE A 161 4.19 -5.88 -5.09
CA ILE A 161 4.74 -5.44 -6.39
C ILE A 161 3.97 -6.09 -7.55
N THR A 162 3.72 -7.40 -7.49
CA THR A 162 3.02 -8.13 -8.57
C THR A 162 1.56 -7.70 -8.75
N LYS A 163 0.93 -7.20 -7.68
CA LYS A 163 -0.46 -6.70 -7.69
C LYS A 163 -0.53 -5.18 -7.90
N SER A 164 0.61 -4.49 -7.93
CA SER A 164 0.63 -3.04 -8.01
C SER A 164 0.58 -2.51 -9.43
N TRP A 165 -0.17 -1.43 -9.63
CA TRP A 165 -0.06 -0.61 -10.84
C TRP A 165 0.98 0.49 -10.61
N VAL A 166 1.72 0.82 -11.66
CA VAL A 166 2.65 1.95 -11.67
C VAL A 166 1.99 3.15 -12.32
N ILE A 167 2.00 4.25 -11.58
CA ILE A 167 1.39 5.52 -11.94
C ILE A 167 2.50 6.54 -12.09
N ARG A 168 2.54 7.22 -13.24
CA ARG A 168 3.34 8.42 -13.44
C ARG A 168 2.51 9.65 -13.09
N ILE A 169 3.05 10.54 -12.26
CA ILE A 169 2.41 11.79 -11.82
C ILE A 169 3.46 12.90 -11.68
N GLY A 170 3.18 14.09 -12.21
CA GLY A 170 4.04 15.27 -12.02
C GLY A 170 3.18 16.51 -11.82
N ARG A 171 3.80 17.65 -11.51
CA ARG A 171 3.06 18.92 -11.32
C ARG A 171 2.35 19.35 -12.61
N GLU A 172 3.07 19.32 -13.73
CA GLU A 172 2.58 19.71 -15.05
C GLU A 172 2.35 18.52 -16.00
N ILE A 173 2.59 17.30 -15.50
CA ILE A 173 2.42 16.07 -16.28
C ILE A 173 1.07 15.43 -15.93
N PRO A 174 0.30 14.98 -16.94
CA PRO A 174 -0.95 14.26 -16.72
C PRO A 174 -0.68 12.92 -16.03
N THR A 175 -1.51 12.59 -15.05
CA THR A 175 -1.42 11.30 -14.36
C THR A 175 -1.78 10.16 -15.32
N LYS A 176 -0.91 9.16 -15.42
CA LYS A 176 -1.11 8.01 -16.32
C LYS A 176 -0.66 6.72 -15.66
N VAL A 177 -1.43 5.64 -15.85
CA VAL A 177 -0.95 4.28 -15.56
C VAL A 177 0.07 3.90 -16.64
N VAL A 178 1.32 3.69 -16.23
CA VAL A 178 2.41 3.29 -17.13
C VAL A 178 2.63 1.78 -17.12
N SER A 179 2.16 1.08 -16.08
CA SER A 179 2.10 -0.38 -16.04
C SER A 179 1.01 -0.83 -15.08
N THR A 180 0.37 -1.97 -15.34
CA THR A 180 -0.51 -2.66 -14.39
C THR A 180 0.21 -3.75 -13.59
N ARG A 181 1.52 -3.90 -13.83
CA ARG A 181 2.44 -4.87 -13.26
C ARG A 181 3.72 -4.14 -12.82
N ALA A 182 3.89 -3.89 -11.53
CA ALA A 182 5.08 -3.19 -11.06
C ALA A 182 6.35 -4.05 -11.15
N ASP A 183 6.22 -5.37 -11.03
CA ASP A 183 7.33 -6.34 -11.17
C ASP A 183 8.00 -6.27 -12.55
N THR A 184 7.22 -6.05 -13.61
CA THR A 184 7.76 -5.95 -14.98
C THR A 184 8.25 -4.55 -15.32
N PHE A 185 7.78 -3.53 -14.62
CA PHE A 185 8.13 -2.13 -14.89
C PHE A 185 9.37 -1.69 -14.10
N LEU A 186 9.46 -2.11 -12.83
CA LEU A 186 10.63 -1.86 -11.98
C LEU A 186 11.82 -2.78 -12.33
N GLY A 187 11.59 -3.81 -13.15
CA GLY A 187 12.57 -4.82 -13.54
C GLY A 187 13.40 -4.47 -14.78
N ARG A 188 14.33 -3.49 -14.69
CA ARG A 188 15.57 -3.47 -15.48
C ARG A 188 16.68 -2.51 -14.99
N LYS A 189 16.71 -2.15 -13.72
CA LYS A 189 17.98 -1.96 -13.00
C LYS A 189 17.78 -2.62 -11.66
N ARG A 190 18.43 -3.76 -11.43
CA ARG A 190 18.62 -4.25 -10.06
C ARG A 190 19.26 -3.08 -9.33
N VAL A 191 18.53 -2.45 -8.40
CA VAL A 191 19.22 -1.83 -7.29
C VAL A 191 20.04 -2.98 -6.72
N GLU A 192 21.36 -2.90 -6.81
CA GLU A 192 22.20 -3.81 -6.04
C GLU A 192 21.72 -3.68 -4.60
N TRP A 193 20.97 -4.68 -4.16
CA TRP A 193 20.69 -4.84 -2.76
C TRP A 193 22.04 -5.13 -2.14
N THR A 194 22.65 -4.11 -1.54
CA THR A 194 23.80 -4.31 -0.66
C THR A 194 23.21 -4.89 0.61
N PRO A 195 23.36 -6.20 0.90
CA PRO A 195 22.98 -6.72 2.21
C PRO A 195 23.61 -5.83 3.27
N PRO A 196 22.89 -5.48 4.36
CA PRO A 196 23.55 -4.86 5.49
C PRO A 196 24.72 -5.76 5.86
N LEU A 197 25.93 -5.17 5.90
CA LEU A 197 27.18 -5.83 6.22
C LEU A 197 26.89 -6.91 7.25
N THR A 198 26.92 -8.17 6.81
CA THR A 198 26.82 -9.27 7.74
C THR A 198 27.90 -8.99 8.77
N CYS A 199 27.51 -8.84 10.04
CA CYS A 199 28.44 -9.04 11.11
C CYS A 199 29.02 -10.43 10.86
N VAL A 200 30.21 -10.46 10.24
CA VAL A 200 31.04 -11.64 10.16
C VAL A 200 31.05 -12.16 11.57
N LYS A 201 30.45 -13.34 11.76
CA LYS A 201 30.52 -14.12 12.99
C LYS A 201 31.92 -13.89 13.55
N ARG A 202 32.01 -13.38 14.78
CA ARG A 202 33.27 -13.29 15.53
C ARG A 202 33.97 -14.65 15.47
N THR A 203 34.80 -14.86 14.45
CA THR A 203 35.87 -15.82 14.49
C THR A 203 36.78 -15.24 15.57
N LYS A 204 36.85 -15.92 16.71
CA LYS A 204 37.84 -15.62 17.73
C LYS A 204 39.20 -15.56 17.03
N CYS A 205 39.73 -14.36 16.84
CA CYS A 205 41.13 -14.18 16.49
C CYS A 205 41.92 -14.79 17.65
N LYS A 206 42.51 -15.97 17.43
CA LYS A 206 43.59 -16.44 18.28
C LYS A 206 44.73 -15.41 18.13
N PRO A 207 45.28 -14.87 19.21
CA PRO A 207 46.47 -14.05 19.10
C PRO A 207 47.61 -14.95 18.61
N THR A 208 48.08 -14.67 17.40
CA THR A 208 49.37 -15.16 16.92
C THR A 208 50.43 -14.55 17.83
N ARG A 209 51.11 -15.39 18.61
CA ARG A 209 52.20 -14.99 19.49
C ARG A 209 53.36 -14.52 18.60
N ALA A 210 53.73 -13.25 18.68
CA ALA A 210 54.95 -12.75 18.08
C ALA A 210 56.15 -13.21 18.94
N ASN A 211 57.03 -13.97 18.29
CA ASN A 211 58.46 -14.20 18.48
C ASN A 211 59.11 -14.16 19.88
N LYS A 212 59.86 -15.23 20.18
CA LYS A 212 61.31 -15.14 20.38
C LYS A 212 61.98 -16.24 19.55
#